data_AF-A0A847DFQ4-F1
#
_entry.id   AF-A0A847DFQ4-F1
#
_cell.length_a   1.000
_cell.length_b   1.000
_cell.length_c   1.000
_cell.angle_alpha   90.00
_cell.angle_beta   90.00
_cell.angle_gamma   90.00
#
_symmetry.space_group_name_H-M   'P 1'
#
loop_
_entity.id
_entity.type
_entity.pdbx_description
1 polymer ?
#
loop_
_entity_poly.entity_id
_entity_poly.type
_entity_poly.pdbx_seq_one_letter_code
_entity_poly.pdbx_strand_id
1 'polypeptide(L)'
;MEGTIYFMNNIYKGIPSDLPDELIEKITGSAEKGVAVERIISRGHASPPGFWYDQDKTEFVILLRGRAAILFKESDRILEMLPGDYIEIPSHTLHRVEWTSAEEETVWLAFFY
;
A
#
# COMPACT_ATOMS: atom_id res chain seq x y z
N MET A 1 -2.13 37.36 15.11
CA MET A 1 -2.63 35.98 15.21
C MET A 1 -1.98 35.19 14.10
N GLU A 2 -0.94 34.42 14.42
CA GLU A 2 -0.37 33.47 13.48
C GLU A 2 -1.38 32.32 13.36
N GLY A 3 -2.02 32.21 12.20
CA GLY A 3 -2.95 31.12 11.94
C GLY A 3 -2.18 29.81 11.81
N THR A 4 -2.67 28.75 12.44
CA THR A 4 -2.15 27.40 12.24
C THR A 4 -2.14 27.06 10.75
N ILE A 5 -0.98 26.76 10.19
CA ILE A 5 -0.86 26.26 8.82
C ILE A 5 -1.17 24.77 8.87
N TYR A 6 -2.32 24.37 8.32
CA TYR A 6 -2.64 22.97 8.11
C TYR A 6 -2.19 22.54 6.72
N PHE A 7 -1.55 21.37 6.62
CA PHE A 7 -1.33 20.72 5.35
C PHE A 7 -2.56 19.87 5.01
N MET A 8 -3.24 20.19 3.92
CA MET A 8 -4.38 19.43 3.40
C MET A 8 -4.07 18.96 1.99
N ASN A 9 -4.19 17.66 1.76
CA ASN A 9 -4.06 17.05 0.44
C ASN A 9 -5.16 15.98 0.24
N ASN A 10 -5.21 15.36 -0.93
CA ASN A 10 -6.23 14.36 -1.26
C ASN A 10 -5.59 13.08 -1.79
N ILE A 11 -5.97 11.94 -1.22
CA ILE A 11 -5.41 10.63 -1.53
C ILE A 11 -5.59 10.22 -3.01
N TYR A 12 -6.60 10.77 -3.70
CA TYR A 12 -6.93 10.46 -5.10
C TYR A 12 -6.39 11.49 -6.11
N LYS A 13 -5.74 12.58 -5.66
CA LYS A 13 -5.23 13.62 -6.56
C LYS A 13 -3.75 13.42 -6.87
N GLY A 14 -3.33 13.96 -8.01
CA GLY A 14 -1.93 13.95 -8.43
C GLY A 14 -1.43 12.58 -8.89
N ILE A 15 -2.35 11.67 -9.26
CA ILE A 15 -1.98 10.39 -9.85
C ILE A 15 -1.55 10.63 -11.30
N PRO A 16 -0.30 10.28 -11.68
CA PRO A 16 0.19 10.42 -13.05
C PRO A 16 -0.62 9.57 -14.04
N SER A 17 -0.77 10.04 -15.29
CA SER A 17 -1.42 9.27 -16.34
C SER A 17 -0.60 8.06 -16.78
N ASP A 18 0.73 8.18 -16.73
CA ASP A 18 1.69 7.11 -16.99
C ASP A 18 2.29 6.62 -15.66
N LEU A 19 2.31 5.31 -15.46
CA LEU A 19 2.66 4.68 -14.19
C LEU A 19 3.41 3.37 -14.46
N PRO A 20 4.65 3.45 -15.01
CA PRO A 20 5.43 2.26 -15.36
C PRO A 20 5.79 1.43 -14.13
N ASP A 21 6.04 2.10 -13.01
CA ASP A 21 6.28 1.52 -11.69
C ASP A 21 5.22 2.02 -10.70
N GLU A 22 5.04 1.32 -9.59
CA GLU A 22 4.19 1.80 -8.50
C GLU A 22 4.68 3.15 -7.98
N LEU A 23 3.74 4.05 -7.70
CA LEU A 23 4.04 5.31 -7.03
C LEU A 23 3.90 5.12 -5.52
N ILE A 24 5.02 5.20 -4.80
CA ILE A 24 5.05 5.15 -3.34
C ILE A 24 5.36 6.55 -2.81
N GLU A 25 4.44 7.10 -2.03
CA GLU A 25 4.58 8.42 -1.44
C GLU A 25 4.37 8.37 0.07
N LYS A 26 5.40 8.76 0.80
CA LYS A 26 5.31 8.97 2.24
C LYS A 26 4.43 10.17 2.54
N ILE A 27 3.31 9.94 3.23
CA ILE A 27 2.41 10.99 3.71
C ILE A 27 2.98 11.65 4.97
N THR A 28 3.40 10.84 5.95
CA THR A 28 3.92 11.36 7.23
C THR A 28 4.69 10.30 8.02
N GLY A 29 5.27 10.73 9.14
CA GLY A 29 5.81 9.84 10.16
C GLY A 29 7.19 9.27 9.81
N SER A 30 7.56 8.18 10.48
CA SER A 30 8.81 7.44 10.26
C SER A 30 8.72 6.12 10.99
N ALA A 31 8.81 5.00 10.27
CA ALA A 31 8.70 3.66 10.86
C ALA A 31 9.79 3.39 11.91
N GLU A 32 11.00 3.96 11.73
CA GLU A 32 12.09 3.88 12.71
C GLU A 32 11.78 4.59 14.04
N LYS A 33 10.92 5.62 14.01
CA LYS A 33 10.63 6.49 15.16
C LYS A 33 9.20 6.34 15.67
N GLY A 34 8.47 5.34 15.19
CA GLY A 34 7.05 5.14 15.46
C GLY A 34 6.30 4.72 14.21
N VAL A 35 5.22 5.43 13.89
CA VAL A 35 4.36 5.12 12.74
C VAL A 35 4.87 5.83 11.47
N ALA A 36 4.90 5.13 10.33
CA ALA A 36 4.92 5.75 9.00
C ALA A 36 3.59 5.51 8.28
N VAL A 37 3.19 6.47 7.46
CA VAL A 37 2.00 6.35 6.59
C VAL A 37 2.41 6.62 5.16
N GLU A 38 2.06 5.70 4.26
CA GLU A 38 2.38 5.77 2.85
C GLU A 38 1.12 5.62 1.99
N ARG A 39 1.06 6.39 0.91
CA ARG A 39 0.15 6.18 -0.21
C ARG A 39 0.88 5.35 -1.25
N ILE A 40 0.25 4.29 -1.74
CA ILE A 40 0.76 3.50 -2.85
C ILE A 40 -0.27 3.55 -3.97
N ILE A 41 0.18 3.82 -5.19
CA ILE A 41 -0.65 3.75 -6.39
C ILE A 41 -0.08 2.68 -7.32
N SER A 42 -0.92 1.74 -7.69
CA SER A 42 -0.60 0.65 -8.61
C SER A 42 -1.58 0.65 -9.79
N ARG A 43 -1.19 0.09 -10.93
CA ARG A 43 -2.06 -0.15 -12.09
C ARG A 43 -1.50 -1.33 -12.91
N GLY A 44 -2.01 -2.52 -12.65
CA GLY A 44 -1.57 -3.78 -13.27
C GLY A 44 -0.23 -4.28 -12.75
N HIS A 45 0.36 -3.62 -11.73
CA HIS A 45 1.59 -4.04 -11.09
C HIS A 45 1.37 -5.28 -10.22
N ALA A 46 2.43 -6.06 -10.09
CA ALA A 46 2.54 -7.20 -9.20
C ALA A 46 3.99 -7.29 -8.71
N SER A 47 4.21 -7.94 -7.57
CA SER A 47 5.56 -8.21 -7.10
C SER A 47 6.33 -9.09 -8.11
N PRO A 48 7.61 -8.79 -8.41
CA PRO A 48 8.40 -9.57 -9.37
C PRO A 48 8.44 -11.07 -9.05
N PRO A 49 8.67 -11.93 -10.06
CA PRO A 49 8.82 -13.37 -9.81
C PRO A 49 9.89 -13.68 -8.77
N GLY A 50 9.53 -14.47 -7.76
CA GLY A 50 10.43 -14.87 -6.66
C GLY A 50 10.61 -13.83 -5.56
N PHE A 51 10.08 -12.62 -5.71
CA PHE A 51 10.12 -11.59 -4.68
C PHE A 51 9.05 -11.81 -3.60
N TRP A 52 9.44 -11.61 -2.34
CA TRP A 52 8.59 -11.62 -1.16
C TRP A 52 8.99 -10.46 -0.25
N TYR A 53 8.00 -9.74 0.27
CA TYR A 53 8.21 -8.79 1.36
C TYR A 53 8.51 -9.56 2.65
N ASP A 54 9.56 -9.14 3.35
CA ASP A 54 9.93 -9.56 4.70
C ASP A 54 10.30 -8.28 5.47
N GLN A 55 9.34 -7.77 6.23
CA GLN A 55 9.47 -6.48 6.89
C GLN A 55 9.62 -6.67 8.41
N ASP A 56 10.50 -5.89 9.02
CA ASP A 56 10.70 -5.87 10.48
C ASP A 56 9.49 -5.30 11.25
N LYS A 57 8.63 -4.55 10.55
CA LYS A 57 7.48 -3.85 11.13
C LYS A 57 6.17 -4.52 10.74
N THR A 58 5.18 -4.35 11.61
CA THR A 58 3.80 -4.71 11.26
C THR A 58 3.28 -3.68 10.26
N GLU A 59 2.60 -4.18 9.23
CA GLU A 59 1.94 -3.35 8.22
C GLU A 59 0.43 -3.46 8.39
N PHE A 60 -0.26 -2.34 8.57
CA PHE A 60 -1.70 -2.27 8.31
C PHE A 60 -1.90 -1.63 6.94
N VAL A 61 -2.59 -2.31 6.04
CA VAL A 61 -2.88 -1.80 4.70
C VAL A 61 -4.36 -1.90 4.39
N ILE A 62 -4.91 -0.82 3.82
CA ILE A 62 -6.29 -0.73 3.35
C ILE A 62 -6.30 -0.38 1.86
N LEU A 63 -7.16 -1.07 1.10
CA LEU A 63 -7.42 -0.76 -0.30
C LEU A 63 -8.57 0.24 -0.38
N LEU A 64 -8.31 1.43 -0.92
CA LEU A 64 -9.28 2.53 -0.99
C LEU A 64 -10.00 2.61 -2.33
N ARG A 65 -9.36 2.15 -3.41
CA ARG A 65 -9.90 2.11 -4.78
C ARG A 65 -9.23 0.98 -5.56
N GLY A 66 -9.92 0.46 -6.57
CA GLY A 66 -9.42 -0.58 -7.45
C GLY A 66 -9.63 -1.96 -6.86
N ARG A 67 -8.76 -2.91 -7.24
CA ARG A 67 -8.79 -4.30 -6.80
C ARG A 67 -7.37 -4.85 -6.77
N ALA A 68 -7.12 -5.81 -5.90
CA ALA A 68 -5.83 -6.46 -5.81
C ALA A 68 -5.93 -7.82 -5.14
N ALA A 69 -4.84 -8.57 -5.19
CA ALA A 69 -4.67 -9.75 -4.37
C ALA A 69 -3.29 -9.81 -3.72
N ILE A 70 -3.25 -10.28 -2.48
CA ILE A 70 -2.02 -10.50 -1.72
C ILE A 70 -1.88 -12.00 -1.44
N LEU A 71 -0.71 -12.56 -1.75
CA LEU A 71 -0.36 -13.95 -1.49
C LEU A 71 0.56 -14.04 -0.27
N PHE A 72 0.26 -14.95 0.64
CA PHE A 72 1.07 -15.23 1.83
C PHE A 72 1.85 -16.54 1.68
N LYS A 73 3.16 -16.51 1.89
CA LYS A 73 4.06 -17.64 1.57
C LYS A 73 3.77 -18.88 2.38
N GLU A 74 3.51 -18.73 3.68
CA GLU A 74 3.38 -19.86 4.60
C GLU A 74 2.09 -20.65 4.38
N SER A 75 1.01 -19.96 4.02
CA SER A 75 -0.32 -20.57 3.87
C SER A 75 -0.70 -20.87 2.42
N ASP A 76 0.09 -20.37 1.46
CA ASP A 76 -0.25 -20.35 0.03
C ASP A 76 -1.65 -19.74 -0.24
N ARG A 77 -2.08 -18.84 0.67
CA ARG A 77 -3.40 -18.23 0.62
C ARG A 77 -3.33 -16.92 -0.15
N ILE A 78 -4.16 -16.82 -1.18
CA ILE A 78 -4.46 -15.58 -1.87
C ILE A 78 -5.63 -14.89 -1.15
N LEU A 79 -5.43 -13.63 -0.77
CA LEU A 79 -6.46 -12.73 -0.27
C LEU A 79 -6.82 -11.73 -1.35
N GLU A 80 -8.03 -11.87 -1.89
CA GLU A 80 -8.68 -10.89 -2.74
C GLU A 80 -9.06 -9.67 -1.90
N MET A 81 -8.80 -8.47 -2.43
CA MET A 81 -9.12 -7.20 -1.79
C MET A 81 -9.95 -6.31 -2.70
N LEU A 82 -11.04 -5.79 -2.14
CA LEU A 82 -11.93 -4.80 -2.72
C LEU A 82 -11.86 -3.48 -1.92
N PRO A 83 -12.39 -2.37 -2.45
CA PRO A 83 -12.36 -1.10 -1.74
C PRO A 83 -13.04 -1.19 -0.37
N GLY A 84 -12.30 -0.80 0.67
CA GLY A 84 -12.71 -0.90 2.07
C GLY A 84 -12.12 -2.11 2.82
N ASP A 85 -11.61 -3.11 2.11
CA ASP A 85 -10.92 -4.24 2.73
C ASP A 85 -9.56 -3.79 3.26
N TYR A 86 -9.23 -4.27 4.46
CA TYR A 86 -7.97 -4.02 5.12
C TYR A 86 -7.43 -5.28 5.77
N ILE A 87 -6.12 -5.32 5.94
CA ILE A 87 -5.41 -6.41 6.62
C ILE A 87 -4.30 -5.83 7.47
N GLU A 88 -4.01 -6.51 8.58
CA GLU A 88 -2.81 -6.32 9.36
C GLU A 88 -1.88 -7.51 9.08
N ILE A 89 -0.67 -7.22 8.62
CA ILE A 89 0.38 -8.16 8.28
C ILE A 89 1.46 -8.06 9.36
N PRO A 90 1.59 -9.07 10.25
CA PRO A 90 2.62 -9.05 11.28
C PRO A 90 4.03 -8.99 10.70
N SER A 91 4.98 -8.46 11.46
CA SER A 91 6.39 -8.47 11.07
C SER A 91 6.87 -9.88 10.71
N HIS A 92 7.79 -9.95 9.74
CA HIS A 92 8.34 -11.19 9.16
C HIS A 92 7.31 -12.13 8.54
N THR A 93 6.08 -11.67 8.30
CA THR A 93 5.09 -12.42 7.53
C THR A 93 5.38 -12.25 6.05
N LEU A 94 5.94 -13.30 5.44
CA LEU A 94 6.29 -13.31 4.03
C LEU A 94 5.04 -13.20 3.15
N HIS A 95 4.93 -12.10 2.41
CA HIS A 95 3.80 -11.84 1.53
C HIS A 95 4.25 -11.14 0.24
N ARG A 96 3.37 -11.11 -0.76
CA ARG A 96 3.61 -10.41 -2.02
C ARG A 96 2.30 -9.95 -2.64
N VAL A 97 2.36 -8.89 -3.44
CA VAL A 97 1.23 -8.47 -4.27
C VAL A 97 1.18 -9.40 -5.47
N GLU A 98 0.17 -10.26 -5.53
CA GLU A 98 0.01 -11.22 -6.63
C GLU A 98 -0.46 -10.51 -7.89
N TRP A 99 -1.38 -9.55 -7.75
CA TRP A 99 -1.80 -8.65 -8.83
C TRP A 99 -2.53 -7.41 -8.30
N THR A 100 -2.59 -6.38 -9.14
CA THR A 100 -3.47 -5.21 -9.00
C THR A 100 -4.28 -5.00 -10.29
N SER A 101 -5.41 -4.29 -10.20
CA SER A 101 -6.26 -4.02 -11.38
C SER A 101 -5.45 -3.34 -12.49
N ALA A 102 -5.55 -3.86 -13.72
CA ALA A 102 -4.97 -3.23 -14.90
C ALA A 102 -5.92 -2.20 -15.55
N GLU A 103 -7.20 -2.23 -15.18
CA GLU A 103 -8.25 -1.40 -15.81
C GLU A 103 -8.42 -0.04 -15.14
N GLU A 104 -8.02 0.08 -13.87
CA GLU A 104 -8.08 1.31 -13.08
C GLU A 104 -6.94 1.36 -12.06
N GLU A 105 -6.72 2.52 -11.45
CA GLU A 105 -5.72 2.65 -10.41
C GLU A 105 -6.16 1.97 -9.11
N THR A 106 -5.29 1.13 -8.57
CA THR A 106 -5.42 0.64 -7.19
C THR A 106 -4.75 1.64 -6.25
N VAL A 107 -5.53 2.18 -5.31
CA VAL A 107 -5.05 3.16 -4.34
C VAL A 107 -5.02 2.51 -2.96
N TRP A 108 -3.83 2.45 -2.37
CA TRP A 108 -3.61 1.88 -1.05
C TRP A 108 -3.24 2.98 -0.05
N LEU A 109 -3.54 2.71 1.22
CA LEU A 109 -2.99 3.44 2.34
C LEU A 109 -2.37 2.44 3.31
N ALA A 110 -1.05 2.52 3.47
CA ALA A 110 -0.27 1.62 4.30
C ALA A 110 0.25 2.36 5.55
N PHE A 111 0.24 1.67 6.68
CA PHE A 111 0.73 2.13 7.96
C PHE A 111 1.74 1.12 8.49
N PHE A 112 2.91 1.59 8.90
CA PHE A 112 3.99 0.75 9.42
C PHE A 112 4.30 1.14 10.87
N TYR A 113 4.36 0.19 11.80
CA TYR A 113 4.63 0.43 13.23
C TYR A 113 5.45 -0.68 13.90
#